data_AF-A0A920NR42-F1
#
_entry.id   AF-A0A920NR42-F1
#
_cell.length_a   1.000
_cell.length_b   1.000
_cell.length_c   1.000
_cell.angle_alpha   90.00
_cell.angle_beta   90.00
_cell.angle_gamma   90.00
#
_symmetry.space_group_name_H-M   'P 1'
#
loop_
_entity.id
_entity.type
_entity.pdbx_description
1 polymer ?
#
loop_
_entity_poly.entity_id
_entity_poly.type
_entity_poly.pdbx_seq_one_letter_code
_entity_poly.pdbx_strand_id
1 'polypeptide(L)'
;MIKIASGFYQNKLLGLSNGQGMMLVFDQKSGKPIGLLQDEGFLTDVRTAVAGAICAKYLAPKNIEAIGIVGTGVQARMQLEYLKNVTGCQNVIVWGRSKSALNQYKNTWAIPALLLKQPWRWIK
;
A
#
# COMPACT_ATOMS: atom_id res chain seq x y z
N MET A 1 -16.47 7.27 12.98
CA MET A 1 -16.34 6.48 11.74
C MET A 1 -15.97 5.06 12.13
N ILE A 2 -16.61 4.08 11.50
CA ILE A 2 -16.34 2.65 11.70
C ILE A 2 -15.83 2.10 10.37
N LYS A 3 -14.75 1.32 10.42
CA LYS A 3 -14.26 0.56 9.28
C LYS A 3 -14.67 -0.89 9.43
N ILE A 4 -15.26 -1.44 8.38
CA ILE A 4 -15.41 -2.89 8.22
C ILE A 4 -14.35 -3.34 7.23
N ALA A 5 -13.55 -4.34 7.61
CA ALA A 5 -12.51 -4.90 6.75
C ALA A 5 -12.52 -6.43 6.85
N SER A 6 -12.27 -7.09 5.73
CA SER A 6 -12.15 -8.53 5.65
C SER A 6 -10.93 -8.94 4.84
N GLY A 7 -10.40 -10.13 5.14
CA GLY A 7 -9.20 -10.67 4.52
C GLY A 7 -9.41 -12.12 4.09
N PHE A 8 -9.38 -12.38 2.80
CA PHE A 8 -9.57 -13.71 2.19
C PHE A 8 -8.43 -13.99 1.22
N TYR A 9 -7.39 -14.71 1.67
CA TYR A 9 -6.18 -14.95 0.86
C TYR A 9 -6.39 -15.76 -0.42
N GLN A 10 -7.50 -16.50 -0.51
CA GLN A 10 -7.87 -17.28 -1.68
C GLN A 10 -8.69 -16.50 -2.71
N ASN A 11 -9.07 -15.24 -2.44
CA ASN A 11 -9.82 -14.39 -3.37
C ASN A 11 -9.11 -14.20 -4.72
N LYS A 12 -7.78 -14.35 -4.73
CA LYS A 12 -7.00 -14.39 -5.97
C LYS A 12 -7.50 -15.46 -6.97
N LEU A 13 -8.01 -16.60 -6.49
CA LEU A 13 -8.58 -17.66 -7.33
C LEU A 13 -9.89 -17.22 -7.99
N LEU A 14 -10.57 -16.21 -7.43
CA LEU A 14 -11.81 -15.63 -7.92
C LEU A 14 -11.58 -14.32 -8.70
N GLY A 15 -10.33 -13.91 -8.91
CA GLY A 15 -10.00 -12.62 -9.52
C GLY A 15 -10.28 -11.40 -8.63
N LEU A 16 -10.56 -11.61 -7.33
CA LEU A 16 -10.87 -10.56 -6.37
C LEU A 16 -9.63 -10.16 -5.54
N SER A 17 -9.67 -8.96 -4.97
CA SER A 17 -8.66 -8.54 -3.98
C SER A 17 -8.72 -9.40 -2.72
N ASN A 18 -7.56 -9.65 -2.11
CA ASN A 18 -7.47 -10.35 -0.82
C ASN A 18 -8.12 -9.56 0.31
N GLY A 19 -8.12 -8.23 0.21
CA GLY A 19 -8.77 -7.33 1.15
C GLY A 19 -10.06 -6.78 0.55
N GLN A 20 -11.07 -6.65 1.38
CA GLN A 20 -12.28 -5.87 1.09
C GLN A 20 -12.61 -5.01 2.31
N GLY A 21 -13.36 -3.95 2.08
CA GLY A 21 -13.79 -3.10 3.17
C GLY A 21 -14.69 -1.97 2.74
N MET A 22 -15.24 -1.32 3.75
CA MET A 22 -16.05 -0.11 3.62
C MET A 22 -15.94 0.72 4.89
N MET A 23 -16.29 2.00 4.75
CA MET A 23 -16.29 2.97 5.84
C MET A 23 -17.72 3.44 6.09
N LEU A 24 -18.13 3.41 7.35
CA LEU A 24 -19.38 3.97 7.82
C LEU A 24 -19.08 5.25 8.59
N VAL A 25 -19.63 6.36 8.10
CA VAL A 25 -19.45 7.68 8.71
C VAL A 25 -20.71 8.04 9.48
N PHE A 26 -20.54 8.50 10.71
CA PHE A 26 -21.61 8.90 11.61
C PHE A 26 -21.37 10.34 12.02
N ASP A 27 -22.46 11.10 12.15
CA ASP A 27 -22.43 12.42 12.76
C ASP A 27 -22.05 12.28 14.24
N GLN A 28 -21.02 13.02 14.68
CA GLN A 28 -20.49 12.91 16.04
C GLN A 28 -21.49 13.39 17.10
N LYS A 29 -22.38 14.34 16.75
CA LYS A 29 -23.32 14.94 17.71
C LYS A 29 -24.54 14.07 17.96
N SER A 30 -25.10 13.50 16.90
CA SER A 30 -26.37 12.75 16.94
C SER A 30 -26.21 11.24 16.82
N GLY A 31 -25.03 10.75 16.44
CA GLY A 31 -24.79 9.34 16.15
C GLY A 31 -25.50 8.83 14.90
N LYS A 32 -26.17 9.69 14.12
CA LYS A 32 -26.84 9.28 12.89
C LYS A 32 -25.82 8.88 11.82
N PRO A 33 -26.03 7.78 11.07
CA PRO A 33 -25.20 7.47 9.91
C PRO A 33 -25.40 8.56 8.84
N ILE A 34 -24.30 9.09 8.32
CA ILE A 34 -24.30 10.16 7.31
C ILE A 34 -23.64 9.76 6.00
N GLY A 35 -22.97 8.60 5.96
CA GLY A 35 -22.35 8.12 4.74
C GLY A 35 -21.86 6.69 4.84
N LEU A 36 -21.91 6.02 3.70
CA LEU A 36 -21.26 4.75 3.46
C LEU A 36 -20.31 4.95 2.28
N LEU A 37 -19.05 4.58 2.47
CA LEU A 37 -18.05 4.57 1.42
C LEU A 37 -17.59 3.13 1.20
N GLN A 38 -18.04 2.54 0.09
CA GLN A 38 -17.60 1.23 -0.38
C GLN A 38 -16.37 1.43 -1.27
N ASP A 39 -15.19 1.56 -0.66
CA ASP A 39 -13.92 1.79 -1.34
C ASP A 39 -13.11 0.51 -1.55
N GLU A 40 -13.70 -0.65 -1.27
CA GLU A 40 -13.08 -1.97 -1.40
C GLU A 40 -11.77 -2.11 -0.60
N GLY A 41 -11.60 -1.30 0.46
CA GLY A 41 -10.42 -1.29 1.30
C GLY A 41 -9.32 -0.32 0.85
N PHE A 42 -9.54 0.51 -0.18
CA PHE A 42 -8.54 1.46 -0.68
C PHE A 42 -8.00 2.41 0.40
N LEU A 43 -8.85 3.01 1.23
CA LEU A 43 -8.39 3.88 2.33
C LEU A 43 -7.65 3.09 3.41
N THR A 44 -7.95 1.79 3.57
CA THR A 44 -7.13 0.91 4.42
C THR A 44 -5.74 0.78 3.85
N ASP A 45 -5.61 0.65 2.54
CA ASP A 45 -4.31 0.53 1.92
C ASP A 45 -3.51 1.84 2.00
N VAL A 46 -4.14 2.97 1.70
CA VAL A 46 -3.57 4.32 1.82
C VAL A 46 -3.08 4.59 3.23
N ARG A 47 -3.94 4.45 4.25
CA ARG A 47 -3.57 4.79 5.63
C ARG A 47 -2.46 3.88 6.17
N THR A 48 -2.37 2.65 5.69
CA THR A 48 -1.30 1.72 6.07
C THR A 48 0.04 2.15 5.48
N ALA A 49 0.06 2.58 4.22
CA ALA A 49 1.25 3.16 3.58
C ALA A 49 1.69 4.49 4.22
N VAL A 50 0.73 5.38 4.53
CA VAL A 50 1.00 6.65 5.24
C VAL A 50 1.63 6.38 6.60
N ALA A 51 1.12 5.41 7.36
CA ALA A 51 1.71 5.06 8.66
C ALA A 51 3.17 4.62 8.52
N GLY A 52 3.50 3.79 7.52
CA GLY A 52 4.87 3.39 7.25
C GLY A 52 5.78 4.55 6.83
N ALA A 53 5.27 5.46 5.99
CA ALA A 53 5.99 6.67 5.60
C ALA A 53 6.25 7.61 6.79
N ILE A 54 5.30 7.77 7.71
CA ILE A 54 5.49 8.51 8.96
C ILE A 54 6.59 7.85 9.80
N CYS A 55 6.54 6.53 9.99
CA CYS A 55 7.58 5.81 10.70
C CYS A 55 8.96 6.02 10.06
N ALA A 56 9.07 5.89 8.75
CA ALA A 56 10.33 6.12 8.04
C ALA A 56 10.83 7.56 8.21
N LYS A 57 9.94 8.55 8.18
CA LYS A 57 10.30 9.97 8.33
C LYS A 57 11.01 10.25 9.65
N TYR A 58 10.58 9.60 10.72
CA TYR A 58 11.09 9.86 12.07
C TYR A 58 12.13 8.84 12.56
N LEU A 59 12.11 7.62 12.02
CA LEU A 59 12.89 6.50 12.56
C LEU A 59 13.92 5.93 11.59
N ALA A 60 13.86 6.27 10.29
CA ALA A 60 14.86 5.78 9.35
C ALA A 60 16.24 6.44 9.61
N PRO A 61 17.34 5.72 9.32
CA PRO A 61 18.67 6.31 9.40
C PRO A 61 18.82 7.49 8.41
N LYS A 62 19.69 8.45 8.73
CA LYS A 62 19.94 9.62 7.87
C LYS A 62 20.40 9.24 6.46
N ASN A 63 21.23 8.21 6.36
CA ASN A 63 21.77 7.70 5.11
C ASN A 63 21.15 6.33 4.82
N ILE A 64 20.34 6.26 3.76
CA ILE A 64 19.64 5.05 3.35
C ILE A 64 20.25 4.57 2.04
N GLU A 65 20.98 3.45 2.08
CA GLU A 65 21.61 2.87 0.89
C GLU A 65 20.61 2.11 0.02
N ALA A 66 19.64 1.44 0.63
CA ALA A 66 18.60 0.67 -0.03
C ALA A 66 17.33 0.53 0.83
N ILE A 67 16.20 0.33 0.16
CA ILE A 67 14.91 0.00 0.78
C ILE A 67 14.64 -1.49 0.57
N GLY A 68 14.44 -2.23 1.65
CA GLY A 68 14.03 -3.64 1.61
C GLY A 68 12.52 -3.80 1.61
N ILE A 69 11.97 -4.55 0.65
CA ILE A 69 10.55 -4.90 0.56
C ILE A 69 10.37 -6.42 0.61
N VAL A 70 9.59 -6.92 1.56
CA VAL A 70 9.25 -8.33 1.69
C VAL A 70 7.78 -8.52 1.33
N GLY A 71 7.53 -9.15 0.19
CA GLY A 71 6.20 -9.32 -0.39
C GLY A 71 6.01 -8.53 -1.68
N THR A 72 5.04 -8.95 -2.50
CA THR A 72 4.79 -8.41 -3.85
C THR A 72 3.33 -7.99 -4.05
N GLY A 73 2.61 -7.75 -2.96
CA GLY A 73 1.19 -7.37 -2.94
C GLY A 73 0.96 -5.86 -2.99
N VAL A 74 -0.28 -5.43 -2.78
CA VAL A 74 -0.68 -4.01 -2.84
C VAL A 74 0.10 -3.15 -1.83
N GLN A 75 0.25 -3.63 -0.59
CA GLN A 75 0.99 -2.92 0.45
C GLN A 75 2.48 -2.78 0.12
N ALA A 76 3.11 -3.79 -0.46
CA ALA A 76 4.49 -3.70 -0.90
C ALA A 76 4.70 -2.56 -1.92
N ARG A 77 3.71 -2.28 -2.77
CA ARG A 77 3.76 -1.18 -3.74
C ARG A 77 3.49 0.15 -3.08
N MET A 78 2.43 0.23 -2.28
CA MET A 78 2.00 1.50 -1.69
C MET A 78 2.96 2.01 -0.63
N GLN A 79 3.53 1.13 0.19
CA GLN A 79 4.60 1.51 1.12
C GLN A 79 5.77 2.16 0.36
N LEU A 80 6.23 1.49 -0.70
CA LEU A 80 7.32 2.01 -1.53
C LEU A 80 6.95 3.35 -2.17
N GLU A 81 5.74 3.50 -2.72
CA GLU A 81 5.26 4.75 -3.32
C GLU A 81 5.28 5.92 -2.33
N TYR A 82 4.79 5.71 -1.11
CA TYR A 82 4.72 6.78 -0.11
C TYR A 82 6.10 7.13 0.48
N LEU A 83 7.07 6.21 0.44
CA LEU A 83 8.44 6.49 0.86
C LEU A 83 9.16 7.50 -0.04
N LYS A 84 8.72 7.69 -1.31
CA LYS A 84 9.29 8.71 -2.22
C LYS A 84 9.23 10.13 -1.64
N ASN A 85 8.21 10.40 -0.83
CA ASN A 85 8.00 11.72 -0.21
C ASN A 85 8.82 11.90 1.08
N VAL A 86 9.54 10.87 1.50
CA VAL A 86 10.22 10.80 2.81
C VAL A 86 11.72 10.59 2.66
N THR A 87 12.17 9.91 1.60
CA THR A 87 13.58 9.65 1.34
C THR A 87 13.91 9.80 -0.14
N GLY A 88 15.14 10.28 -0.43
CA GLY A 88 15.70 10.31 -1.78
C GLY A 88 16.31 8.98 -2.24
N CYS A 89 16.30 7.94 -1.39
CA CYS A 89 16.82 6.62 -1.75
C CYS A 89 15.95 5.98 -2.85
N GLN A 90 16.60 5.52 -3.93
CA GLN A 90 15.93 4.89 -5.08
C GLN A 90 16.30 3.42 -5.26
N ASN A 91 17.26 2.91 -4.48
CA ASN A 91 17.70 1.53 -4.55
C ASN A 91 16.72 0.65 -3.76
N VAL A 92 16.18 -0.38 -4.40
CA VAL A 92 15.19 -1.28 -3.79
C VAL A 92 15.60 -2.72 -3.97
N ILE A 93 15.55 -3.46 -2.86
CA ILE A 93 15.68 -4.92 -2.82
C ILE A 93 14.29 -5.46 -2.53
N VAL A 94 13.78 -6.34 -3.39
CA VAL A 94 12.45 -6.93 -3.20
C VAL A 94 12.52 -8.45 -3.19
N TRP A 95 11.90 -9.04 -2.18
CA TRP A 95 11.75 -10.48 -2.07
C TRP A 95 10.27 -10.89 -2.19
N GLY A 96 10.01 -11.96 -2.93
CA GLY A 96 8.68 -12.55 -3.05
C GLY A 96 8.75 -14.05 -3.28
N ARG A 97 7.77 -14.78 -2.75
CA ARG A 97 7.69 -16.27 -2.85
C ARG A 97 7.55 -16.78 -4.29
N SER A 98 7.04 -15.96 -5.21
CA SER A 98 6.80 -16.34 -6.61
C SER A 98 7.58 -15.43 -7.54
N LYS A 99 8.42 -16.03 -8.39
CA LYS A 99 9.17 -15.30 -9.43
C LYS A 99 8.26 -14.55 -10.39
N SER A 100 7.12 -15.14 -10.76
CA SER A 100 6.12 -14.49 -11.61
C SER A 100 5.52 -13.25 -10.93
N ALA A 101 5.11 -13.37 -9.66
CA ALA A 101 4.59 -12.23 -8.90
C ALA A 101 5.65 -11.14 -8.68
N LEU A 102 6.92 -11.52 -8.50
CA LEU A 102 8.04 -10.59 -8.41
C LEU A 102 8.26 -9.82 -9.71
N ASN A 103 8.21 -10.50 -10.86
CA ASN A 103 8.31 -9.86 -12.16
C ASN A 103 7.15 -8.90 -12.42
N GLN A 104 5.91 -9.31 -12.09
CA GLN A 104 4.75 -8.43 -12.14
C GLN A 104 4.88 -7.25 -11.17
N TYR A 105 5.52 -7.45 -10.01
CA TYR A 105 5.84 -6.37 -9.09
C TYR A 105 6.76 -5.33 -9.71
N LYS A 106 7.87 -5.76 -10.31
CA LYS A 106 8.85 -4.89 -10.95
C LYS A 106 8.32 -4.16 -12.20
N ASN A 107 7.37 -4.76 -12.92
CA ASN A 107 6.89 -4.25 -14.21
C ASN A 107 5.59 -3.42 -14.13
N THR A 108 4.74 -3.61 -13.11
CA THR A 108 3.47 -2.89 -12.99
C THR A 108 3.64 -1.64 -12.11
N TRP A 109 3.63 -0.45 -12.74
CA TRP A 109 3.73 0.86 -12.07
C TRP A 109 2.50 1.74 -12.29
N ALA A 110 1.32 1.17 -12.20
CA ALA A 110 0.07 1.91 -12.22
C ALA A 110 -0.72 1.62 -10.94
N ILE A 111 -0.75 2.59 -10.02
CA ILE A 111 -1.92 2.77 -9.16
C ILE A 111 -2.87 3.64 -9.99
N PRO A 112 -4.15 3.23 -10.21
CA PRO A 112 -5.06 3.94 -11.12
C PRO A 112 -5.21 5.44 -10.87
N ALA A 113 -4.91 5.92 -9.65
CA ALA A 113 -5.05 7.32 -9.26
C ALA A 113 -3.74 8.15 -9.26
N LEU A 114 -2.54 7.55 -9.42
CA LEU A 114 -1.28 8.29 -9.44
C LEU A 114 -0.33 7.75 -10.52
N LEU A 115 -0.30 8.44 -11.66
CA LEU A 115 0.71 8.29 -12.70
C LEU A 115 1.99 9.04 -12.30
N LEU A 116 2.73 8.53 -11.31
CA LEU A 116 4.07 9.05 -10.99
C LEU A 116 5.15 8.01 -11.35
N LYS A 117 5.60 8.07 -12.59
CA LYS A 117 6.77 7.35 -13.10
C LYS A 117 8.06 7.93 -12.51
N GLN A 118 8.42 7.54 -11.29
CA GLN A 118 9.79 7.63 -10.81
C GLN A 118 10.40 6.22 -10.87
N PRO A 119 11.48 5.98 -11.64
CA PRO A 119 12.01 4.64 -11.81
C PRO A 119 12.85 4.24 -10.59
N TRP A 120 12.36 3.24 -9.85
CA TRP A 120 13.15 2.59 -8.81
C TRP A 120 14.28 1.76 -9.41
N ARG A 121 15.44 1.76 -8.75
CA ARG A 121 16.59 0.95 -9.12
C ARG A 121 16.52 -0.38 -8.38
N TRP A 122 16.17 -1.45 -9.09
CA TRP A 122 16.13 -2.79 -8.55
C TRP A 122 17.54 -3.35 -8.43
N ILE A 123 18.05 -3.44 -7.21
CA ILE A 123 19.38 -3.95 -6.92
C ILE A 123 19.27 -5.34 -6.30
N LYS A 124 19.14 -6.35 -7.17
CA LYS A 124 18.87 -7.78 -6.87
C LYS A 124 17.37 -8.10 -6.74
#